data_AF-A0ABD6VLR2-F1
#
_entry.id   AF-A0ABD6VLR2-F1
#
_cell.length_a   1.000
_cell.length_b   1.000
_cell.length_c   1.000
_cell.angle_alpha   90.00
_cell.angle_beta   90.00
_cell.angle_gamma   90.00
#
_symmetry.space_group_name_H-M   'P 1'
#
loop_
_entity.id
_entity.type
_entity.pdbx_description
1 polymer ?
#
loop_
_entity_poly.entity_id
_entity_poly.type
_entity_poly.pdbx_seq_one_letter_code
_entity_poly.pdbx_strand_id
1 'polypeptide(L)'
;MSLDFQIKFDDEMFHFYISESLHSSIFSNSTRWSSFKQLRKIKDYYRTDCLFKGGDAVLFINEFIEICENNSLKERKIEEIKSLLNKKIIYIRVSGD
;
A
#
# COMPACT_ATOMS: atom_id res chain seq x y z
N MET A 1 -5.59 13.59 -7.44
CA MET A 1 -4.70 12.65 -8.19
C MET A 1 -4.68 11.33 -7.46
N SER A 2 -4.34 10.22 -8.13
CA SER A 2 -4.31 8.87 -7.53
C SER A 2 -2.88 8.35 -7.40
N LEU A 3 -2.66 7.42 -6.47
CA LEU A 3 -1.43 6.63 -6.44
C LEU A 3 -1.62 5.35 -7.22
N ASP A 4 -0.71 5.05 -8.14
CA ASP A 4 -0.57 3.74 -8.78
C ASP A 4 0.29 2.83 -7.91
N PHE A 5 -0.24 1.65 -7.58
CA PHE A 5 0.48 0.61 -6.85
C PHE A 5 0.76 -0.56 -7.77
N GLN A 6 2.03 -0.93 -7.82
CA GLN A 6 2.53 -2.04 -8.60
C GLN A 6 3.19 -3.02 -7.65
N ILE A 7 2.58 -4.20 -7.48
CA ILE A 7 3.14 -5.27 -6.67
C ILE A 7 3.63 -6.37 -7.61
N LYS A 8 4.95 -6.57 -7.63
CA LYS A 8 5.56 -7.67 -8.37
C LYS A 8 5.69 -8.88 -7.45
N PHE A 9 5.01 -9.94 -7.82
CA PHE A 9 5.23 -11.29 -7.30
C PHE A 9 5.98 -12.09 -8.35
N ASP A 10 6.73 -13.11 -7.92
CA ASP A 10 7.49 -14.06 -8.77
C ASP A 10 7.41 -13.81 -10.29
N ASP A 11 6.40 -14.39 -10.97
CA ASP A 11 6.08 -14.15 -12.39
C ASP A 11 4.83 -13.28 -12.64
N GLU A 12 4.13 -12.83 -11.61
CA GLU A 12 2.88 -12.06 -11.74
C GLU A 12 3.04 -10.59 -11.32
N MET A 13 2.23 -9.71 -11.91
CA MET A 13 2.19 -8.31 -11.52
C MET A 13 0.76 -7.92 -11.18
N PHE A 14 0.56 -7.43 -9.97
CA PHE A 14 -0.73 -6.94 -9.52
C PHE A 14 -0.70 -5.42 -9.49
N HIS A 15 -1.70 -4.81 -10.15
CA HIS A 15 -1.84 -3.38 -10.25
C HIS A 15 -3.13 -2.93 -9.58
N PHE A 16 -3.04 -1.88 -8.77
CA PHE A 16 -4.22 -1.20 -8.29
C PHE A 16 -3.96 0.28 -8.05
N TYR A 17 -5.03 1.05 -8.21
CA TYR A 17 -5.03 2.48 -7.91
C TYR A 17 -5.63 2.72 -6.54
N ILE A 18 -4.99 3.58 -5.76
CA ILE A 18 -5.55 4.21 -4.57
C ILE A 18 -6.21 5.51 -5.01
N SER A 19 -7.53 5.59 -4.84
CA SER A 19 -8.26 6.83 -5.06
C SER A 19 -7.85 7.90 -4.05
N GLU A 20 -8.05 9.16 -4.40
CA GLU A 20 -7.82 10.29 -3.49
C GLU A 20 -8.63 10.18 -2.19
N SER A 21 -9.85 9.65 -2.27
CA SER A 21 -10.69 9.38 -1.11
C SER A 21 -10.12 8.30 -0.20
N LEU A 22 -9.57 7.23 -0.78
CA LEU A 22 -8.92 6.16 -0.03
C LEU A 22 -7.61 6.63 0.60
N HIS A 23 -6.80 7.39 -0.15
CA HIS A 23 -5.60 8.04 0.37
C HIS A 23 -5.93 8.93 1.56
N SER A 24 -6.92 9.82 1.42
CA SER A 24 -7.37 10.70 2.50
C SER A 24 -7.87 9.92 3.72
N SER A 25 -8.52 8.78 3.51
CA SER A 25 -9.00 7.91 4.59
C SER A 25 -7.83 7.25 5.34
N ILE A 26 -6.87 6.69 4.60
CA ILE A 26 -5.65 6.08 5.14
C ILE A 26 -4.84 7.11 5.93
N PHE A 27 -4.64 8.31 5.34
CA PHE A 27 -3.77 9.36 5.87
C PHE A 27 -4.46 10.36 6.82
N SER A 28 -5.65 10.01 7.31
CA SER A 28 -6.40 10.83 8.26
C SER A 28 -5.69 10.97 9.62
N ASN A 29 -6.06 12.00 10.39
CA ASN A 29 -5.39 12.38 11.64
C ASN A 29 -5.62 11.40 12.80
N SER A 30 -6.51 10.40 12.65
CA SER A 30 -6.76 9.36 13.64
C SER A 30 -5.68 8.27 13.69
N THR A 31 -4.86 8.16 12.64
CA THR A 31 -3.84 7.10 12.53
C THR A 31 -2.56 7.44 13.32
N ARG A 32 -2.11 6.51 14.18
CA ARG A 32 -0.83 6.64 14.89
C ARG A 32 0.35 6.24 14.00
N TRP A 33 0.86 7.20 13.22
CA TRP A 33 1.94 6.99 12.23
C TRP A 33 3.29 6.50 12.76
N SER A 34 3.53 6.49 14.08
CA SER A 34 4.79 6.00 14.65
C SER A 34 5.03 4.51 14.36
N SER A 35 3.96 3.74 14.19
CA SER A 35 4.01 2.29 13.94
C SER A 35 4.05 1.93 12.45
N PHE A 36 3.73 2.86 11.56
CA PHE A 36 3.59 2.62 10.11
C PHE A 36 4.73 3.28 9.34
N LYS A 37 5.94 2.72 9.46
CA LYS A 37 7.19 3.38 9.00
C LYS A 37 7.37 3.33 7.49
N GLN A 38 6.88 2.29 6.82
CA GLN A 38 6.98 2.15 5.38
C GLN A 38 5.82 2.86 4.69
N LEU A 39 4.59 2.67 5.19
CA LEU A 39 3.38 3.28 4.66
C LEU A 39 3.41 4.81 4.75
N ARG A 40 3.97 5.39 5.82
CA ARG A 40 4.09 6.86 5.92
C ARG A 40 4.95 7.47 4.80
N LYS A 41 5.80 6.69 4.11
CA LYS A 41 6.65 7.20 3.02
C LYS A 41 5.83 7.67 1.82
N ILE A 42 4.61 7.16 1.65
CA ILE A 42 3.70 7.52 0.57
C ILE A 42 2.59 8.50 1.03
N LYS A 43 2.76 9.10 2.23
CA LYS A 43 1.79 10.05 2.79
C LYS A 43 1.61 11.28 1.91
N ASP A 44 2.69 11.75 1.28
CA ASP A 44 2.67 12.90 0.37
C ASP A 44 2.53 12.40 -1.08
N TYR A 45 1.30 12.15 -1.51
CA TYR A 45 1.04 11.51 -2.80
C TYR A 45 1.53 12.33 -4.00
N TYR A 46 1.65 13.65 -3.86
CA TYR A 46 2.14 14.56 -4.90
C TYR A 46 3.66 14.45 -5.15
N ARG A 47 4.39 13.81 -4.23
CA ARG A 47 5.85 13.67 -4.30
C ARG A 47 6.31 12.21 -4.30
N THR A 48 5.38 11.28 -4.43
CA THR A 48 5.64 9.86 -4.19
C THR A 48 6.08 9.15 -5.47
N ASP A 49 7.37 8.79 -5.56
CA ASP A 49 7.86 7.64 -6.34
C ASP A 49 8.70 6.79 -5.39
N CYS A 50 8.10 5.73 -4.85
CA CYS A 50 8.70 4.87 -3.84
C CYS A 50 8.85 3.45 -4.37
N LEU A 51 10.01 2.85 -4.13
CA LEU A 51 10.29 1.45 -4.44
C LEU A 51 10.70 0.70 -3.18
N PHE A 52 9.88 -0.25 -2.75
CA PHE A 52 10.11 -1.13 -1.62
C PHE A 52 10.55 -2.51 -2.12
N LYS A 53 11.54 -3.13 -1.48
CA LYS A 53 12.08 -4.45 -1.86
C LYS A 53 12.30 -5.33 -0.63
N GLY A 54 12.26 -6.64 -0.81
CA GLY A 54 12.56 -7.60 0.25
C GLY A 54 11.70 -7.38 1.49
N GLY A 55 12.33 -7.33 2.68
CA GLY A 55 11.63 -7.13 3.94
C GLY A 55 10.82 -5.82 4.03
N ASP A 56 11.27 -4.75 3.38
CA ASP A 56 10.53 -3.48 3.36
C ASP A 56 9.22 -3.58 2.59
N ALA A 57 9.19 -4.38 1.51
CA ALA A 57 7.97 -4.61 0.74
C ALA A 57 6.94 -5.41 1.55
N VAL A 58 7.40 -6.41 2.29
CA VAL A 58 6.54 -7.21 3.18
C VAL A 58 6.01 -6.35 4.34
N LEU A 59 6.86 -5.52 4.94
CA LEU A 59 6.42 -4.58 5.98
C LEU A 59 5.40 -3.57 5.45
N PHE A 60 5.67 -2.99 4.28
CA PHE A 60 4.78 -2.03 3.65
C PHE A 60 3.38 -2.61 3.41
N ILE A 61 3.28 -3.81 2.83
CA ILE A 61 1.98 -4.40 2.51
C ILE A 61 1.20 -4.80 3.76
N ASN A 62 1.89 -5.27 4.81
CA ASN A 62 1.27 -5.56 6.10
C ASN A 62 0.75 -4.29 6.77
N GLU A 63 1.56 -3.23 6.79
CA GLU A 63 1.15 -1.91 7.28
C GLU A 63 -0.07 -1.36 6.51
N PHE A 64 -0.11 -1.57 5.19
CA PHE A 64 -1.22 -1.19 4.33
C PHE A 64 -2.51 -1.98 4.62
N ILE A 65 -2.40 -3.29 4.82
CA ILE A 65 -3.57 -4.12 5.17
C ILE A 65 -4.10 -3.74 6.55
N GLU A 66 -3.22 -3.60 7.53
CA GLU A 66 -3.58 -3.24 8.90
C GLU A 66 -4.32 -1.91 8.95
N ILE A 67 -3.84 -0.89 8.21
CA ILE A 67 -4.52 0.41 8.22
C ILE A 67 -5.90 0.33 7.56
N CYS A 68 -6.03 -0.47 6.51
CA CYS A 68 -7.30 -0.65 5.81
C CYS A 68 -8.32 -1.38 6.69
N GLU A 69 -7.88 -2.41 7.42
CA GLU A 69 -8.73 -3.12 8.39
C GLU A 69 -9.15 -2.20 9.54
N ASN A 70 -8.21 -1.46 10.13
CA ASN A 70 -8.48 -0.52 11.23
C ASN A 70 -9.49 0.57 10.85
N ASN A 71 -9.46 1.02 9.60
CA ASN A 71 -10.39 2.02 9.08
C ASN A 71 -11.66 1.40 8.47
N SER A 72 -11.86 0.08 8.61
CA SER A 72 -13.00 -0.66 8.01
C SER A 72 -13.16 -0.40 6.50
N LEU A 73 -12.04 -0.16 5.81
CA LEU A 73 -11.99 0.09 4.37
C LEU A 73 -12.21 -1.25 3.67
N LYS A 74 -13.48 -1.57 3.38
CA LYS A 74 -13.85 -2.78 2.63
C LYS A 74 -13.63 -2.56 1.15
N GLU A 75 -12.39 -2.68 0.73
CA GLU A 75 -12.03 -2.68 -0.68
C GLU A 75 -11.77 -4.11 -1.14
N ARG A 76 -12.49 -4.56 -2.18
CA ARG A 76 -12.33 -5.90 -2.77
C ARG A 76 -10.87 -6.24 -3.08
N LYS A 77 -10.09 -5.21 -3.43
CA LYS A 77 -8.67 -5.32 -3.74
C LYS A 77 -7.80 -5.69 -2.53
N ILE A 78 -8.21 -5.37 -1.31
CA ILE A 78 -7.47 -5.76 -0.09
C ILE A 78 -7.52 -7.26 0.11
N GLU A 79 -8.69 -7.88 -0.09
CA GLU A 79 -8.84 -9.33 0.01
C GLU A 79 -8.03 -10.05 -1.09
N GLU A 80 -7.99 -9.47 -2.29
CA GLU A 80 -7.12 -9.94 -3.37
C GLU A 80 -5.64 -9.83 -2.99
N ILE A 81 -5.19 -8.68 -2.46
CA ILE A 81 -3.82 -8.48 -1.97
C ILE A 81 -3.46 -9.50 -0.88
N LYS A 82 -4.35 -9.74 0.10
CA LYS A 82 -4.15 -10.73 1.17
C LYS A 82 -3.95 -12.13 0.60
N SER A 83 -4.74 -12.52 -0.39
CA SER A 83 -4.60 -13.83 -1.05
C SER A 83 -3.23 -13.98 -1.74
N LEU A 84 -2.66 -12.87 -2.22
CA LEU A 84 -1.36 -12.84 -2.89
C LEU A 84 -0.17 -12.82 -1.92
N LEU A 85 -0.37 -12.53 -0.63
CA LEU A 85 0.71 -12.56 0.38
C LEU A 85 1.34 -13.95 0.58
N ASN A 86 0.66 -15.01 0.17
CA ASN A 86 1.23 -16.36 0.14
C ASN A 86 2.35 -16.51 -0.90
N LYS A 87 2.44 -15.58 -1.86
CA LYS A 87 3.50 -15.53 -2.87
C LYS A 87 4.63 -14.63 -2.40
N LYS A 88 5.84 -14.92 -2.88
CA LYS A 88 7.01 -14.08 -2.60
C LYS A 88 6.88 -12.73 -3.31
N ILE A 89 6.83 -11.66 -2.53
CA ILE A 89 6.90 -10.28 -3.04
C ILE A 89 8.33 -9.97 -3.45
N ILE A 90 8.53 -9.59 -4.71
CA ILE A 90 9.83 -9.13 -5.22
C ILE A 90 10.02 -7.65 -4.90
N TYR A 91 9.05 -6.83 -5.29
CA TYR A 91 9.04 -5.39 -4.99
C TYR A 91 7.62 -4.82 -5.00
N ILE A 92 7.47 -3.65 -4.38
CA ILE A 92 6.29 -2.79 -4.48
C ILE A 92 6.75 -1.43 -4.96
N ARG A 93 6.16 -0.93 -6.04
CA ARG A 93 6.35 0.45 -6.50
C ARG A 93 5.05 1.22 -6.28
N VAL A 94 5.20 2.44 -5.76
CA VAL A 94 4.11 3.40 -5.59
C VAL A 94 4.49 4.67 -6.30
N SER A 95 3.67 5.10 -7.26
CA SER A 95 3.90 6.30 -8.07
C SER A 95 2.68 7.21 -7.98
N GLY A 96 2.90 8.51 -7.80
CA GLY A 96 1.88 9.54 -8.03
C GLY A 96 1.72 9.81 -9.52
N ASP A 97 0.46 9.93 -9.95
CA ASP A 97 0.10 10.45 -11.27
C ASP A 97 0.13 12.00 -11.29
#